data_AF-A0AAN7UMQ4-F1
#
_entry.id   AF-A0AAN7UMQ4-F1
#
_cell.length_a   1.000
_cell.length_b   1.000
_cell.length_c   1.000
_cell.angle_alpha   90.00
_cell.angle_beta   90.00
_cell.angle_gamma   90.00
#
_symmetry.space_group_name_H-M   'P 1'
#
loop_
_entity.id
_entity.type
_entity.pdbx_description
1 polymer ?
#
loop_
_entity_poly.entity_id
_entity_poly.type
_entity_poly.pdbx_seq_one_letter_code
_entity_poly.pdbx_strand_id
1 'polypeptide(L)'
;MPREKDHISQFQSDALTVATELSSKILHAPNPVRTLAAWATDTNKYIEEVQVLVNEYLERIVVNETKLEARKQADFARLISLFYPDAEWPELKVAAAYTVWIFVWDDEVDTGDIYRESIAYARFTLGPDDHISTANGDTNVVIPPHRNMTLFADFGSVLLWKIDIQQRQRFFDNFGDFMERFHLEDQTSRVITGCDVMTALWKEETTRICIVLNDLYSAQKEMESFLIISQQIHNLTPRF
;
A
#
# COMPACT_ATOMS: atom_id res chain seq x y z
N MET A 1 -13.56 22.30 17.61
CA MET A 1 -13.54 20.86 17.28
C MET A 1 -14.92 20.18 17.20
N PRO A 2 -15.95 20.71 16.49
CA PRO A 2 -17.14 19.91 16.13
C PRO A 2 -17.11 19.35 14.69
N ARG A 3 -16.47 20.06 13.73
CA ARG A 3 -16.60 19.79 12.29
C ARG A 3 -16.10 18.40 11.85
N GLU A 4 -15.08 17.87 12.50
CA GLU A 4 -14.40 16.64 12.08
C GLU A 4 -15.27 15.38 12.31
N LYS A 5 -16.10 15.36 13.38
CA LYS A 5 -17.02 14.26 13.65
C LYS A 5 -18.23 14.26 12.71
N ASP A 6 -18.71 15.44 12.33
CA ASP A 6 -19.86 15.59 11.44
C ASP A 6 -19.51 15.08 10.03
N HIS A 7 -18.29 15.38 9.53
CA HIS A 7 -17.80 14.92 8.23
C HIS A 7 -17.64 13.39 8.16
N ILE A 8 -17.06 12.77 9.19
CA ILE A 8 -16.90 11.31 9.25
C ILE A 8 -18.27 10.61 9.30
N SER A 9 -19.23 11.16 10.05
CA SER A 9 -20.59 10.59 10.12
C SER A 9 -21.35 10.68 8.79
N GLN A 10 -21.15 11.77 8.04
CA GLN A 10 -21.79 11.97 6.75
C GLN A 10 -21.19 11.03 5.69
N PHE A 11 -19.87 10.89 5.67
CA PHE A 11 -19.18 9.99 4.74
C PHE A 11 -19.58 8.52 4.96
N GLN A 12 -19.67 8.07 6.22
CA GLN A 12 -20.15 6.73 6.56
C GLN A 12 -21.62 6.50 6.13
N SER A 13 -22.46 7.54 6.22
CA SER A 13 -23.86 7.49 5.77
C SER A 13 -23.96 7.39 4.23
N ASP A 14 -23.14 8.14 3.50
CA ASP A 14 -23.14 8.15 2.05
C ASP A 14 -22.58 6.82 1.50
N ALA A 15 -21.47 6.32 2.07
CA ALA A 15 -20.89 5.02 1.72
C ALA A 15 -21.87 3.86 1.97
N LEU A 16 -22.59 3.87 3.09
CA LEU A 16 -23.61 2.86 3.40
C LEU A 16 -24.80 2.92 2.43
N THR A 17 -25.20 4.12 2.01
CA THR A 17 -26.26 4.33 1.02
C THR A 17 -25.85 3.72 -0.32
N VAL A 18 -24.66 4.06 -0.81
CA VAL A 18 -24.11 3.52 -2.06
C VAL A 18 -23.97 2.00 -1.99
N ALA A 19 -23.40 1.46 -0.91
CA ALA A 19 -23.27 0.01 -0.72
C ALA A 19 -24.63 -0.68 -0.74
N THR A 20 -25.64 -0.12 -0.08
CA THR A 20 -27.00 -0.68 -0.08
C THR A 20 -27.60 -0.65 -1.48
N GLU A 21 -27.47 0.47 -2.20
CA GLU A 21 -27.99 0.62 -3.56
C GLU A 21 -27.33 -0.30 -4.59
N LEU A 22 -26.07 -0.67 -4.36
CA LEU A 22 -25.29 -1.53 -5.25
C LEU A 22 -25.34 -3.01 -4.88
N SER A 23 -25.69 -3.36 -3.63
CA SER A 23 -25.62 -4.73 -3.05
C SER A 23 -26.40 -5.84 -3.77
N SER A 24 -27.19 -5.50 -4.79
CA SER A 24 -27.97 -6.46 -5.58
C SER A 24 -27.93 -6.17 -7.09
N LYS A 25 -27.08 -5.23 -7.52
CA LYS A 25 -26.97 -4.83 -8.93
C LYS A 25 -25.77 -5.51 -9.59
N ILE A 26 -25.95 -5.89 -10.85
CA ILE A 26 -24.84 -6.33 -11.70
C ILE A 26 -24.16 -5.07 -12.25
N LEU A 27 -22.92 -4.83 -11.82
CA LEU A 27 -22.08 -3.77 -12.36
C LEU A 27 -21.40 -4.27 -13.64
N HIS A 28 -21.71 -3.63 -14.77
CA HIS A 28 -21.06 -3.92 -16.04
C HIS A 28 -19.84 -3.03 -16.23
N ALA A 29 -18.66 -3.56 -15.90
CA ALA A 29 -17.40 -2.91 -16.19
C ALA A 29 -17.05 -2.98 -17.69
N PRO A 30 -16.57 -1.89 -18.31
CA PRO A 30 -15.96 -1.95 -19.64
C PRO A 30 -14.80 -2.93 -19.65
N ASN A 31 -14.63 -3.72 -20.72
CA ASN A 31 -13.49 -4.63 -20.83
C ASN A 31 -12.18 -3.81 -21.00
N PRO A 32 -11.28 -3.81 -19.99
CA PRO A 32 -10.09 -2.96 -20.02
C PRO A 32 -9.07 -3.41 -21.07
N VAL A 33 -9.13 -4.67 -21.52
CA VAL A 33 -8.22 -5.22 -22.56
C VAL A 33 -8.32 -4.43 -23.86
N ARG A 34 -9.51 -3.93 -24.21
CA ARG A 34 -9.69 -3.13 -25.43
C ARG A 34 -9.16 -1.71 -25.27
N THR A 35 -9.37 -1.12 -24.09
CA THR A 35 -8.92 0.24 -23.77
C THR A 35 -7.40 0.31 -23.62
N LEU A 36 -6.78 -0.76 -23.12
CA LEU A 36 -5.35 -0.87 -22.85
C LEU A 36 -4.63 -1.73 -23.90
N ALA A 37 -5.22 -1.95 -25.07
CA ALA A 37 -4.67 -2.86 -26.10
C ALA A 37 -3.27 -2.46 -26.61
N ALA A 38 -2.89 -1.20 -26.45
CA ALA A 38 -1.58 -0.67 -26.82
C ALA A 38 -0.56 -0.70 -25.67
N TRP A 39 -0.96 -1.13 -24.47
CA TRP A 39 -0.04 -1.23 -23.33
C TRP A 39 0.83 -2.47 -23.47
N ALA A 40 2.09 -2.34 -23.06
CA ALA A 40 3.01 -3.47 -23.05
C ALA A 40 2.47 -4.57 -22.12
N THR A 41 2.53 -5.82 -22.58
CA THR A 41 2.05 -7.00 -21.85
C THR A 41 3.19 -7.97 -21.53
N ASP A 42 4.43 -7.51 -21.67
CA ASP A 42 5.59 -8.34 -21.37
C ASP A 42 5.61 -8.72 -19.89
N THR A 43 6.27 -9.82 -19.60
CA THR A 43 6.42 -10.35 -18.25
C THR A 43 7.90 -10.55 -18.00
N ASN A 44 8.33 -10.18 -16.80
CA ASN A 44 9.74 -10.30 -16.45
C ASN A 44 10.25 -11.75 -16.57
N LYS A 45 11.47 -11.89 -17.11
CA LYS A 45 12.16 -13.18 -17.28
C LYS A 45 12.40 -13.97 -15.99
N TYR A 46 12.34 -13.31 -14.83
CA TYR A 46 12.56 -13.89 -13.50
C TYR A 46 11.26 -14.21 -12.73
N ILE A 47 10.11 -14.34 -13.40
CA ILE A 47 8.80 -14.50 -12.73
C ILE A 47 8.77 -15.66 -11.73
N GLU A 48 9.40 -16.79 -12.05
CA GLU A 48 9.42 -17.97 -11.19
C GLU A 48 10.26 -17.72 -9.92
N GLU A 49 11.40 -17.05 -10.07
CA GLU A 49 12.25 -16.66 -8.96
C GLU A 49 11.61 -15.58 -8.09
N VAL A 50 10.88 -14.63 -8.69
CA VAL A 50 10.08 -13.65 -7.95
C VAL A 50 8.98 -14.35 -7.16
N GLN A 51 8.34 -15.39 -7.69
CA GLN A 51 7.32 -16.16 -6.98
C GLN A 51 7.87 -16.82 -5.72
N VAL A 52 9.04 -17.45 -5.82
CA VAL A 52 9.72 -18.04 -4.65
C VAL A 52 10.03 -16.95 -3.62
N LEU A 53 10.63 -15.83 -4.06
CA LEU A 53 11.01 -14.73 -3.17
C LEU A 53 9.81 -14.09 -2.46
N VAL A 54 8.72 -13.85 -3.18
CA VAL A 54 7.47 -13.31 -2.61
C VAL A 54 6.90 -14.24 -1.55
N ASN A 55 6.90 -15.55 -1.81
CA ASN A 55 6.44 -16.54 -0.84
C ASN A 55 7.29 -16.54 0.43
N GLU A 56 8.62 -16.46 0.29
CA GLU A 56 9.55 -16.34 1.42
C GLU A 56 9.27 -15.07 2.25
N TYR A 57 9.04 -13.93 1.58
CA TYR A 57 8.68 -12.69 2.28
C TYR A 57 7.37 -12.80 3.04
N LEU A 58 6.34 -13.37 2.42
CA LEU A 58 5.03 -13.58 3.06
C LEU A 58 5.14 -14.52 4.26
N GLU A 59 5.83 -15.66 4.12
CA GLU A 59 6.06 -16.62 5.20
C GLU A 59 6.81 -15.99 6.37
N ARG A 60 7.72 -15.06 6.09
CA ARG A 60 8.47 -14.35 7.12
C ARG A 60 7.61 -13.37 7.90
N ILE A 61 6.69 -12.64 7.25
CA ILE A 61 5.97 -11.53 7.89
C ILE A 61 4.53 -11.86 8.30
N VAL A 62 3.88 -12.84 7.67
CA VAL A 62 2.48 -13.20 7.93
C VAL A 62 2.43 -14.42 8.85
N VAL A 63 1.91 -14.22 10.07
CA VAL A 63 1.82 -15.29 11.09
C VAL A 63 0.58 -16.16 10.90
N ASN A 64 -0.53 -15.57 10.48
CA ASN A 64 -1.80 -16.27 10.35
C ASN A 64 -1.80 -17.09 9.05
N GLU A 65 -1.88 -18.42 9.17
CA GLU A 65 -1.81 -19.35 8.04
C GLU A 65 -2.93 -19.13 7.01
N THR A 66 -4.15 -18.84 7.45
CA THR A 66 -5.26 -18.51 6.55
C THR A 66 -4.99 -17.24 5.75
N LYS A 67 -4.48 -16.18 6.39
CA LYS A 67 -4.08 -14.94 5.69
C LYS A 67 -2.88 -15.17 4.77
N LEU A 68 -1.94 -16.03 5.16
CA LEU A 68 -0.76 -16.37 4.37
C LEU A 68 -1.18 -17.05 3.05
N GLU A 69 -2.03 -18.08 3.13
CA GLU A 69 -2.51 -18.79 1.94
C GLU A 69 -3.33 -17.88 1.03
N ALA A 70 -4.21 -17.04 1.59
CA ALA A 70 -4.95 -16.04 0.82
C ALA A 70 -4.01 -15.06 0.08
N ARG A 71 -2.90 -14.65 0.71
CA ARG A 71 -1.93 -13.74 0.10
C ARG A 71 -1.02 -14.40 -0.93
N LYS A 72 -0.69 -15.68 -0.76
CA LYS A 72 -0.02 -16.45 -1.82
C LYS A 72 -0.90 -16.56 -3.08
N GLN A 73 -2.21 -16.68 -2.90
CA GLN A 73 -3.18 -16.69 -4.00
C GLN A 73 -3.38 -15.32 -4.67
N ALA A 74 -3.01 -14.22 -4.01
CA ALA A 74 -3.08 -12.87 -4.57
C ALA A 74 -2.04 -12.60 -5.67
N ASP A 75 -1.11 -13.54 -5.90
CA ASP A 75 -0.16 -13.56 -7.03
C ASP A 75 0.63 -12.24 -7.20
N PHE A 76 1.21 -11.75 -6.09
CA PHE A 76 2.05 -10.54 -6.12
C PHE A 76 3.25 -10.69 -7.06
N ALA A 77 3.74 -11.92 -7.26
CA ALA A 77 4.85 -12.17 -8.15
C ALA A 77 4.53 -11.83 -9.61
N ARG A 78 3.32 -12.19 -10.07
CA ARG A 78 2.81 -11.75 -11.36
C ARG A 78 2.64 -10.25 -11.43
N LEU A 79 2.09 -9.62 -10.39
CA LEU A 79 1.94 -8.15 -10.35
C LEU A 79 3.29 -7.46 -10.55
N ILE A 80 4.32 -7.84 -9.77
CA ILE A 80 5.67 -7.27 -9.85
C ILE A 80 6.27 -7.53 -11.24
N SER A 81 6.14 -8.74 -11.77
CA SER A 81 6.73 -9.13 -13.06
C SER A 81 6.09 -8.43 -14.25
N LEU A 82 4.82 -8.02 -14.15
CA LEU A 82 4.13 -7.22 -15.16
C LEU A 82 4.43 -5.72 -15.03
N PHE A 83 4.62 -5.21 -13.81
CA PHE A 83 4.97 -3.81 -13.59
C PHE A 83 6.41 -3.49 -13.97
N TYR A 84 7.31 -4.47 -13.88
CA TYR A 84 8.73 -4.30 -14.12
C TYR A 84 9.26 -5.34 -15.12
N PRO A 85 8.78 -5.37 -16.38
CA PRO A 85 9.09 -6.43 -17.34
C PRO A 85 10.59 -6.49 -17.70
N ASP A 86 11.27 -5.34 -17.70
CA ASP A 86 12.69 -5.24 -18.09
C ASP A 86 13.65 -5.11 -16.89
N ALA A 87 13.14 -5.14 -15.65
CA ALA A 87 13.99 -4.98 -14.48
C ALA A 87 14.92 -6.19 -14.28
N GLU A 88 16.16 -5.92 -13.89
CA GLU A 88 17.10 -6.96 -13.53
C GLU A 88 16.87 -7.44 -12.09
N TRP A 89 17.45 -8.60 -11.76
CA TRP A 89 17.21 -9.28 -10.50
C TRP A 89 17.41 -8.41 -9.23
N PRO A 90 18.45 -7.56 -9.13
CA PRO A 90 18.62 -6.70 -7.95
C PRO A 90 17.47 -5.71 -7.73
N GLU A 91 16.95 -5.12 -8.81
CA GLU A 91 15.83 -4.18 -8.78
C GLU A 91 14.53 -4.89 -8.41
N LEU A 92 14.29 -6.08 -8.98
CA LEU A 92 13.10 -6.89 -8.68
C LEU A 92 13.01 -7.28 -7.21
N LYS A 93 14.13 -7.60 -6.55
CA LYS A 93 14.12 -7.90 -5.11
C LYS A 93 13.63 -6.72 -4.28
N VAL A 94 14.05 -5.50 -4.64
CA VAL A 94 13.61 -4.27 -3.95
C VAL A 94 12.13 -4.01 -4.22
N ALA A 95 11.70 -4.12 -5.49
CA ALA A 95 10.31 -3.97 -5.86
C ALA A 95 9.42 -4.99 -5.15
N ALA A 96 9.84 -6.26 -5.10
CA ALA A 96 9.11 -7.32 -4.42
C ALA A 96 8.99 -7.09 -2.92
N ALA A 97 10.09 -6.69 -2.26
CA ALA A 97 10.06 -6.38 -0.83
C ALA A 97 9.12 -5.22 -0.52
N TYR A 98 9.17 -4.15 -1.31
CA TYR A 98 8.27 -3.00 -1.16
C TYR A 98 6.81 -3.38 -1.42
N THR A 99 6.52 -4.07 -2.52
CA THR A 99 5.16 -4.49 -2.89
C THR A 99 4.54 -5.42 -1.85
N VAL A 100 5.25 -6.45 -1.41
CA VAL A 100 4.73 -7.35 -0.36
C VAL A 100 4.52 -6.60 0.94
N TRP A 101 5.46 -5.73 1.33
CA TRP A 101 5.34 -4.94 2.55
C TRP A 101 4.10 -4.02 2.50
N ILE A 102 3.88 -3.28 1.41
CA ILE A 102 2.79 -2.30 1.35
C ILE A 102 1.41 -2.98 1.45
N PHE A 103 1.19 -4.11 0.75
CA PHE A 103 -0.08 -4.84 0.83
C PHE A 103 -0.31 -5.48 2.21
N VAL A 104 0.74 -5.98 2.87
CA VAL A 104 0.58 -6.55 4.21
C VAL A 104 0.39 -5.47 5.26
N TRP A 105 1.09 -4.34 5.12
CA TRP A 105 0.94 -3.18 6.00
C TRP A 105 -0.45 -2.56 5.91
N ASP A 106 -0.99 -2.41 4.69
CA ASP A 106 -2.34 -1.94 4.42
C ASP A 106 -3.41 -2.72 5.21
N ASP A 107 -3.45 -4.05 5.04
CA ASP A 107 -4.37 -4.93 5.77
C ASP A 107 -4.17 -4.87 7.31
N GLU A 108 -2.95 -4.61 7.79
CA GLU A 108 -2.67 -4.52 9.23
C GLU A 108 -3.11 -3.17 9.80
N VAL A 109 -2.99 -2.08 9.05
CA VAL A 109 -3.53 -0.76 9.40
C VAL A 109 -5.05 -0.79 9.43
N ASP A 110 -5.69 -1.47 8.47
CA ASP A 110 -7.15 -1.64 8.45
C ASP A 110 -7.67 -2.43 9.66
N THR A 111 -6.84 -3.29 10.25
CA THR A 111 -7.24 -4.17 11.35
C THR A 111 -6.73 -3.74 12.73
N GLY A 112 -5.91 -2.68 12.83
CA GLY A 112 -5.37 -2.21 14.11
C GLY A 112 -4.64 -0.86 14.07
N ASP A 113 -4.32 -0.32 15.25
CA ASP A 113 -3.61 0.98 15.40
C ASP A 113 -2.08 0.84 15.28
N ILE A 114 -1.60 0.10 14.27
CA ILE A 114 -0.16 -0.02 13.98
C ILE A 114 0.40 1.17 13.20
N TYR A 115 -0.49 2.06 12.76
CA TYR A 115 -0.20 3.17 11.87
C TYR A 115 0.87 4.11 12.46
N ARG A 116 0.66 4.62 13.69
CA ARG A 116 1.56 5.60 14.31
C ARG A 116 2.98 5.05 14.51
N GLU A 117 3.09 3.81 14.96
CA GLU A 117 4.37 3.14 15.20
C GLU A 117 5.12 2.87 13.89
N SER A 118 4.39 2.45 12.85
CA SER A 118 4.95 2.24 11.51
C SER A 118 5.51 3.52 10.91
N ILE A 119 4.80 4.65 11.05
CA ILE A 119 5.24 5.97 10.59
C ILE A 119 6.52 6.40 11.31
N ALA A 120 6.53 6.28 12.65
CA ALA A 120 7.69 6.67 13.45
C ALA A 120 8.93 5.86 13.05
N TYR A 121 8.76 4.55 12.83
CA TYR A 121 9.85 3.69 12.39
C TYR A 121 10.34 4.00 10.97
N ALA A 122 9.44 4.27 10.03
CA ALA A 122 9.81 4.67 8.69
C ALA A 122 10.57 6.00 8.66
N ARG A 123 10.12 6.97 9.46
CA ARG A 123 10.77 8.28 9.64
C ARG A 123 12.16 8.13 10.25
N PHE A 124 12.33 7.23 11.21
CA PHE A 124 13.65 6.89 11.75
C PHE A 124 14.57 6.23 10.70
N THR A 125 14.04 5.31 9.90
CA THR A 125 14.84 4.49 8.98
C THR A 125 15.25 5.24 7.71
N LEU A 126 14.38 6.11 7.18
CA LEU A 126 14.58 6.79 5.89
C LEU A 126 14.71 8.32 6.01
N GLY A 127 14.48 8.87 7.19
CA GLY A 127 14.48 10.31 7.41
C GLY A 127 15.86 10.96 7.18
N PRO A 128 15.88 12.29 7.01
CA PRO A 128 17.10 13.07 6.80
C PRO A 128 17.91 13.25 8.08
N ASP A 129 17.32 12.94 9.24
CA ASP A 129 17.96 13.08 10.53
C ASP A 129 19.12 12.08 10.58
N ASP A 130 20.34 12.61 10.45
CA ASP A 130 21.59 11.84 10.46
C ASP A 130 21.66 10.95 11.72
N HIS A 131 21.32 9.68 11.56
CA HIS A 131 21.57 8.66 12.58
C HIS A 131 22.83 7.83 12.29
N ILE A 132 23.63 8.21 11.29
CA ILE A 132 25.00 7.72 11.10
C ILE A 132 25.99 8.69 11.77
N SER A 133 25.90 8.84 13.10
CA SER A 133 27.05 9.04 14.00
C SER A 133 26.58 9.33 15.42
N THR A 134 26.37 8.29 16.23
CA THR A 134 26.81 8.40 17.62
C THR A 134 28.33 8.23 17.60
N ALA A 135 29.07 9.26 17.97
CA ALA A 135 30.54 9.27 18.05
C ALA A 135 31.15 8.24 19.03
N ASN A 136 30.35 7.29 19.53
CA ASN A 136 30.71 6.28 20.52
C ASN A 136 30.54 4.83 20.04
N GLY A 137 30.23 4.57 18.76
CA GLY A 137 30.21 3.20 18.23
C GLY A 137 29.07 2.32 18.72
N ASP A 138 28.14 2.85 19.51
CA ASP A 138 26.87 2.19 19.83
C ASP A 138 25.88 2.50 18.71
N THR A 139 25.75 1.58 17.75
CA THR A 139 24.61 1.55 16.86
C THR A 139 23.38 1.26 17.72
N ASN A 140 22.56 2.27 18.01
CA ASN A 140 21.21 2.04 18.51
C ASN A 140 20.46 1.24 17.44
N VAL A 141 20.48 -0.09 17.56
CA VAL A 141 19.72 -0.98 16.67
C VAL A 141 18.25 -0.76 17.00
N VAL A 142 17.57 0.04 16.19
CA VAL A 142 16.13 0.23 16.35
C VAL A 142 15.42 -0.98 15.77
N ILE A 143 14.76 -1.71 16.66
CA ILE A 143 14.02 -2.93 16.35
C ILE A 143 12.71 -2.54 15.64
N PRO A 144 12.34 -3.19 14.52
CA PRO A 144 11.05 -2.98 13.88
C PRO A 144 9.89 -3.20 14.87
N PRO A 145 8.91 -2.27 14.96
CA PRO A 145 7.82 -2.36 15.94
C PRO A 145 6.87 -3.53 15.65
N HIS A 146 6.76 -3.90 14.37
CA HIS A 146 5.92 -4.98 13.89
C HIS A 146 6.68 -5.87 12.92
N ARG A 147 6.19 -7.10 12.76
CA ARG A 147 6.87 -8.12 11.96
C ARG A 147 6.93 -7.74 10.48
N ASN A 148 5.88 -7.16 9.92
CA ASN A 148 5.88 -6.61 8.57
C ASN A 148 6.95 -5.51 8.38
N MET A 149 7.21 -4.69 9.40
CA MET A 149 8.25 -3.64 9.36
C MET A 149 9.68 -4.19 9.26
N THR A 150 9.89 -5.49 9.48
CA THR A 150 11.19 -6.13 9.17
C THR A 150 11.48 -6.13 7.67
N LEU A 151 10.47 -6.33 6.83
CA LEU A 151 10.61 -6.24 5.37
C LEU A 151 10.80 -4.78 4.92
N PHE A 152 10.22 -3.83 5.66
CA PHE A 152 10.50 -2.41 5.48
C PHE A 152 11.97 -2.07 5.69
N ALA A 153 12.55 -2.56 6.79
CA ALA A 153 13.97 -2.36 7.09
C ALA A 153 14.89 -2.91 5.98
N ASP A 154 14.55 -4.08 5.43
CA ASP A 154 15.33 -4.70 4.35
C ASP A 154 15.38 -3.82 3.10
N PHE A 155 14.23 -3.39 2.58
CA PHE A 155 14.24 -2.56 1.37
C PHE A 155 14.76 -1.14 1.67
N GLY A 156 14.46 -0.61 2.86
CA GLY A 156 14.93 0.69 3.31
C GLY A 156 16.46 0.74 3.34
N SER A 157 17.10 -0.29 3.88
CA SER A 157 18.56 -0.39 3.88
C SER A 157 19.16 -0.35 2.47
N VAL A 158 18.56 -1.03 1.49
CA VAL A 158 19.03 -1.03 0.10
C VAL A 158 18.83 0.33 -0.56
N LEU A 159 17.71 1.00 -0.31
CA LEU A 159 17.47 2.37 -0.76
C LEU A 159 18.55 3.33 -0.25
N LEU A 160 18.91 3.24 1.05
CA LEU A 160 19.92 4.10 1.66
C LEU A 160 21.29 4.03 0.96
N TRP A 161 21.65 2.87 0.42
CA TRP A 161 22.93 2.68 -0.30
C TRP A 161 22.90 3.14 -1.76
N LYS A 162 21.71 3.21 -2.38
CA LYS A 162 21.57 3.52 -3.81
C LYS A 162 21.27 4.99 -4.10
N ILE A 163 20.71 5.73 -3.14
CA ILE A 163 20.17 7.07 -3.41
C ILE A 163 20.76 8.12 -2.48
N ASP A 164 20.93 9.35 -2.99
CA ASP A 164 21.49 10.46 -2.20
C ASP A 164 20.50 10.99 -1.13
N ILE A 165 20.97 11.86 -0.23
CA ILE A 165 20.14 12.41 0.85
C ILE A 165 18.91 13.18 0.35
N GLN A 166 18.99 13.83 -0.81
CA GLN A 166 17.84 14.54 -1.40
C GLN A 166 16.83 13.55 -1.99
N GLN A 167 17.30 12.46 -2.61
CA GLN A 167 16.44 11.37 -3.10
C GLN A 167 15.79 10.61 -1.95
N ARG A 168 16.50 10.39 -0.83
CA ARG A 168 15.95 9.83 0.41
C ARG A 168 14.86 10.72 0.98
N GLN A 169 15.13 12.02 1.12
CA GLN A 169 14.13 12.97 1.59
C GLN A 169 12.90 12.98 0.70
N ARG A 170 13.09 13.04 -0.63
CA ARG A 170 11.98 12.96 -1.57
C ARG A 170 11.20 11.66 -1.39
N PHE A 171 11.86 10.51 -1.36
CA PHE A 171 11.17 9.24 -1.14
C PHE A 171 10.36 9.27 0.17
N PHE A 172 10.97 9.74 1.27
CA PHE A 172 10.34 9.83 2.57
C PHE A 172 9.15 10.81 2.59
N ASP A 173 9.26 11.99 1.99
CA ASP A 173 8.17 12.96 1.93
C ASP A 173 6.95 12.38 1.21
N ASN A 174 7.17 11.62 0.14
CA ASN A 174 6.07 11.02 -0.64
C ASN A 174 5.50 9.78 0.03
N PHE A 175 6.36 9.03 0.70
CA PHE A 175 5.95 7.92 1.53
C PHE A 175 5.13 8.40 2.73
N GLY A 176 5.58 9.46 3.41
CA GLY A 176 4.90 10.13 4.51
C GLY A 176 3.57 10.74 4.06
N ASP A 177 3.52 11.40 2.91
CA ASP A 177 2.29 11.90 2.30
C ASP A 177 1.31 10.76 1.97
N PHE A 178 1.80 9.65 1.39
CA PHE A 178 0.98 8.47 1.11
C PHE A 178 0.37 7.91 2.41
N MET A 179 1.18 7.75 3.46
CA MET A 179 0.70 7.18 4.71
C MET A 179 -0.23 8.15 5.47
N GLU A 180 0.08 9.45 5.52
CA GLU A 180 -0.76 10.47 6.18
C GLU A 180 -2.11 10.67 5.48
N ARG A 181 -2.16 10.52 4.15
CA ARG A 181 -3.40 10.61 3.36
C ARG A 181 -4.22 9.33 3.39
N PHE A 182 -3.62 8.17 3.66
CA PHE A 182 -4.36 6.94 3.94
C PHE A 182 -5.26 7.08 5.19
N HIS A 183 -4.90 7.97 6.12
CA HIS A 183 -5.68 8.27 7.33
C HIS A 183 -6.69 9.43 7.16
N LEU A 184 -6.59 10.23 6.10
CA LEU A 184 -7.43 11.38 5.83
C LEU A 184 -7.99 11.25 4.41
N GLU A 185 -9.21 10.70 4.29
CA GLU A 185 -9.96 10.46 3.05
C GLU A 185 -10.10 11.72 2.17
N ASP A 186 -9.06 12.08 1.41
CA ASP A 186 -9.11 13.05 0.33
C ASP A 186 -8.25 12.53 -0.85
N GLN A 187 -8.94 11.94 -1.84
CA GLN A 187 -8.36 11.30 -3.03
C GLN A 187 -7.76 12.30 -4.03
N THR A 188 -6.90 13.21 -3.57
CA THR A 188 -6.09 14.06 -4.46
C THR A 188 -4.61 14.00 -4.09
N SER A 189 -3.95 12.92 -4.55
CA SER A 189 -2.49 12.76 -4.47
C SER A 189 -1.76 13.87 -5.24
N ARG A 190 -0.70 14.44 -4.66
CA ARG A 190 0.31 15.28 -5.33
C ARG A 190 1.62 14.46 -5.36
N VAL A 191 2.33 14.48 -6.49
CA VAL A 191 3.55 13.68 -6.71
C VAL A 191 4.74 14.59 -7.05
N ILE A 192 5.90 14.07 -6.64
CA ILE A 192 7.29 14.16 -7.14
C ILE A 192 7.49 14.58 -8.61
N THR A 193 8.62 15.27 -8.78
CA THR A 193 9.58 15.32 -9.89
C THR A 193 9.71 16.75 -10.39
N GLY A 194 10.95 17.23 -10.57
CA GLY A 194 11.20 18.55 -11.17
C GLY A 194 10.82 18.62 -12.65
N CYS A 195 9.92 17.75 -13.11
CA CYS A 195 9.44 17.59 -14.47
C CYS A 195 7.92 17.36 -14.43
N ASP A 196 7.16 18.41 -14.69
CA ASP A 196 5.69 18.41 -14.64
C ASP A 196 5.04 17.31 -15.51
N VAL A 197 5.71 16.90 -16.59
CA VAL A 197 5.24 15.83 -17.49
C VAL A 197 5.32 14.46 -16.83
N MET A 198 6.39 14.17 -16.09
CA MET A 198 6.52 12.90 -15.37
C MET A 198 5.55 12.86 -14.19
N THR A 199 5.38 13.99 -13.50
CA THR A 199 4.34 14.14 -12.48
C THR A 199 2.96 13.84 -13.06
N ALA A 200 2.59 14.42 -14.21
CA ALA A 200 1.29 14.18 -14.84
C ALA A 200 1.09 12.72 -15.28
N LEU A 201 2.09 12.10 -15.92
CA LEU A 201 2.01 10.71 -16.36
C LEU A 201 1.87 9.73 -15.19
N TRP A 202 2.69 9.88 -14.15
CA TRP A 202 2.62 9.00 -12.98
C TRP A 202 1.34 9.24 -12.18
N LYS A 203 0.97 10.51 -11.94
CA LYS A 203 -0.14 10.88 -11.04
C LYS A 203 -1.51 10.80 -11.70
N GLU A 204 -1.67 11.41 -12.86
CA GLU A 204 -3.00 11.66 -13.44
C GLU A 204 -3.47 10.52 -14.33
N GLU A 205 -2.53 9.78 -14.90
CA GLU A 205 -2.86 8.67 -15.79
C GLU A 205 -2.61 7.33 -15.07
N THR A 206 -1.37 6.98 -14.72
CA THR A 206 -1.05 5.64 -14.20
C THR A 206 -1.65 5.35 -12.82
N THR A 207 -1.39 6.19 -11.80
CA THR A 207 -1.92 5.95 -10.45
C THR A 207 -3.44 6.00 -10.41
N ARG A 208 -4.09 6.92 -11.14
CA ARG A 208 -5.55 6.97 -11.22
C ARG A 208 -6.14 5.75 -11.90
N ILE A 209 -5.54 5.28 -13.00
CA ILE A 209 -5.98 4.02 -13.63
C ILE A 209 -5.85 2.86 -12.65
N CYS A 210 -4.74 2.75 -11.91
CA CYS A 210 -4.55 1.70 -10.91
C CYS A 210 -5.60 1.77 -9.79
N ILE A 211 -5.90 2.96 -9.25
CA ILE A 211 -6.90 3.14 -8.18
C ILE A 211 -8.29 2.83 -8.71
N VAL A 212 -8.69 3.37 -9.87
CA VAL A 212 -10.03 3.12 -10.44
C VAL A 212 -10.23 1.64 -10.77
N LEU A 213 -9.21 0.96 -11.30
CA LEU A 213 -9.27 -0.48 -11.54
C LEU A 213 -9.31 -1.25 -10.22
N ASN A 214 -8.51 -0.85 -9.23
CA ASN A 214 -8.55 -1.44 -7.89
C ASN A 214 -9.96 -1.33 -7.32
N ASP A 215 -10.52 -0.12 -7.20
CA ASP A 215 -11.87 0.15 -6.69
C ASP A 215 -12.92 -0.69 -7.42
N LEU A 216 -12.81 -0.84 -8.74
CA LEU A 216 -13.75 -1.66 -9.52
C LEU A 216 -13.66 -3.15 -9.19
N TYR A 217 -12.44 -3.68 -9.02
CA TYR A 217 -12.21 -5.11 -8.73
C TYR A 217 -12.31 -5.44 -7.23
N SER A 218 -12.11 -4.47 -6.34
CA SER A 218 -12.23 -4.60 -4.88
C SER A 218 -13.61 -4.20 -4.35
N ALA A 219 -14.45 -3.49 -5.11
CA ALA A 219 -15.75 -2.97 -4.69
C ALA A 219 -16.60 -3.98 -3.93
N GLN A 220 -16.69 -5.23 -4.40
CA GLN A 220 -17.48 -6.25 -3.72
C GLN A 220 -16.92 -6.56 -2.32
N LYS A 221 -15.60 -6.76 -2.21
CA LYS A 221 -14.91 -7.00 -0.93
C LYS A 221 -15.14 -5.81 0.02
N GLU A 222 -14.99 -4.59 -0.47
CA GLU A 222 -15.15 -3.38 0.33
C GLU A 222 -16.60 -3.19 0.81
N MET A 223 -17.58 -3.39 -0.06
CA MET A 223 -19.00 -3.34 0.30
C MET A 223 -19.37 -4.38 1.37
N GLU A 224 -18.85 -5.60 1.26
CA GLU A 224 -19.03 -6.65 2.28
C GLU A 224 -18.43 -6.23 3.64
N SER A 225 -17.23 -5.65 3.64
CA SER A 225 -16.59 -5.10 4.85
C SER A 225 -17.43 -4.01 5.52
N PHE A 226 -17.97 -3.05 4.74
CA PHE A 226 -18.84 -1.99 5.26
C PHE A 226 -20.13 -2.53 5.87
N LEU A 227 -20.75 -3.52 5.24
CA LEU A 227 -21.98 -4.14 5.76
C LEU A 227 -21.74 -4.89 7.07
N ILE A 228 -20.61 -5.59 7.20
CA ILE A 228 -20.22 -6.28 8.44
C ILE A 228 -20.00 -5.27 9.58
N ILE A 229 -19.26 -4.19 9.31
CA ILE A 229 -19.00 -3.13 10.30
C ILE A 229 -20.32 -2.47 10.74
N SER A 230 -21.21 -2.16 9.80
CA SER A 230 -22.53 -1.57 10.08
C SER A 230 -23.40 -2.48 10.97
N GLN A 231 -23.42 -3.79 10.69
CA GLN A 231 -24.14 -4.77 11.51
C GLN A 231 -23.57 -4.90 12.92
N GLN A 232 -22.24 -4.86 13.07
CA GLN A 232 -21.59 -4.89 14.38
C GLN A 232 -21.91 -3.65 15.21
N ILE A 233 -21.91 -2.46 14.59
CA ILE A 233 -22.30 -1.21 15.25
C ILE A 233 -23.77 -1.25 15.67
N HIS A 234 -24.68 -1.70 14.79
CA HIS A 234 -26.11 -1.80 15.11
C HIS A 234 -26.39 -2.76 16.27
N ASN A 235 -25.63 -3.85 16.39
CA ASN A 235 -25.77 -4.83 17.48
C ASN A 235 -25.18 -4.37 18.82
N LEU A 236 -24.31 -3.36 18.83
CA LEU A 236 -23.71 -2.78 20.05
C LEU A 236 -24.49 -1.59 20.61
N THR A 237 -25.43 -1.01 19.85
CA THR A 237 -26.35 0.02 20.35
C THR A 237 -27.45 -0.61 21.22
N PRO A 238 -27.60 -0.23 22.51
CA PRO A 238 -28.72 -0.70 23.32
C PRO A 238 -30.02 -0.19 22.69
N ARG A 239 -30.96 -1.10 22.42
CA ARG A 239 -32.34 -0.70 22.11
C ARG A 239 -32.93 -0.07 23.36
N PHE A 240 -32.98 1.27 23.40
CA PHE A 240 -33.80 2.02 24.35
C PHE A 240 -35.25 2.02 23.88
#